data_AF-A0A1B6FD69-F1
#
_entry.id   AF-A0A1B6FD69-F1
#
_cell.length_a   1.000
_cell.length_b   1.000
_cell.length_c   1.000
_cell.angle_alpha   90.00
_cell.angle_beta   90.00
_cell.angle_gamma   90.00
#
_symmetry.space_group_name_H-M   'P 1'
#
loop_
_entity.id
_entity.type
_entity.pdbx_description
1 polymer ?
#
loop_
_entity_poly.entity_id
_entity_poly.type
_entity_poly.pdbx_seq_one_letter_code
_entity_poly.pdbx_strand_id
1 'polypeptide(L)'
;VKTNNNILKLWGRKFSTENMALFKAFLENEDWLPLFNSPIETKYDCFENIFKIYFDLSFPRVQKRINKRKKSWINKELKEEKNSLINLKQTSKETGLEKLQNDFKIKNQHYKFNVLNAKIDYFDEKIKNSE
;
A
#
# COMPACT_ATOMS: atom_id res chain seq x y z
N VAL A 1 13.98 -5.70 -26.52
CA VAL A 1 12.86 -5.27 -25.66
C VAL A 1 13.26 -5.46 -24.20
N LYS A 2 13.56 -4.38 -23.45
CA LYS A 2 13.97 -4.48 -22.04
C LYS A 2 12.73 -4.73 -21.16
N THR A 3 12.50 -5.97 -20.76
CA THR A 3 11.47 -6.32 -19.77
C THR A 3 11.83 -5.71 -18.42
N ASN A 4 11.02 -4.75 -17.96
CA ASN A 4 11.13 -4.14 -16.63
C ASN A 4 10.81 -5.18 -15.53
N ASN A 5 11.79 -6.01 -15.16
CA ASN A 5 11.72 -7.05 -14.11
C ASN A 5 11.57 -6.51 -12.66
N ASN A 6 11.13 -5.26 -12.49
CA ASN A 6 11.10 -4.57 -11.19
C ASN A 6 9.76 -4.70 -10.45
N ILE A 7 8.71 -5.24 -11.09
CA ILE A 7 7.39 -5.43 -10.49
C ILE A 7 7.20 -6.93 -10.20
N LEU A 8 7.15 -7.29 -8.92
CA LEU A 8 6.73 -8.61 -8.48
C LEU A 8 5.21 -8.62 -8.31
N LYS A 9 4.55 -9.65 -8.85
CA LYS A 9 3.15 -9.92 -8.57
C LYS A 9 3.10 -10.93 -7.42
N LEU A 10 2.50 -10.55 -6.30
CA LEU A 10 2.25 -11.44 -5.18
C LEU A 10 0.75 -11.55 -4.94
N TRP A 11 0.29 -12.74 -4.63
CA TRP A 11 -1.07 -12.96 -4.16
C TRP A 11 -1.14 -12.66 -2.67
N GLY A 12 -2.20 -11.97 -2.25
CA GLY A 12 -2.46 -11.72 -0.84
C GLY A 12 -3.88 -11.22 -0.64
N ARG A 13 -4.26 -10.97 0.61
CA ARG A 13 -5.58 -10.44 0.95
C ARG A 13 -5.47 -8.98 1.38
N LYS A 14 -6.54 -8.21 1.18
CA LYS A 14 -6.63 -6.81 1.64
C LYS A 14 -7.47 -6.79 2.91
N PHE A 15 -6.90 -6.30 4.00
CA PHE A 15 -7.58 -6.11 5.28
C PHE A 15 -7.90 -4.63 5.45
N SER A 16 -8.83 -4.11 4.65
CA SER A 16 -9.30 -2.74 4.85
C SER A 16 -10.39 -2.68 5.93
N THR A 17 -10.65 -1.48 6.41
CA THR A 17 -11.72 -1.17 7.37
C THR A 17 -13.08 -1.70 6.91
N GLU A 18 -13.39 -1.57 5.63
CA GLU A 18 -14.64 -2.04 5.04
C GLU A 18 -14.73 -3.57 5.06
N ASN A 19 -13.64 -4.25 4.68
CA ASN A 19 -13.58 -5.72 4.68
C ASN A 19 -13.66 -6.29 6.10
N MET A 20 -13.03 -5.62 7.07
CA MET A 20 -13.13 -6.01 8.49
C MET A 20 -14.54 -5.81 9.03
N ALA A 21 -15.18 -4.68 8.71
CA ALA A 21 -16.56 -4.40 9.10
C ALA A 21 -17.53 -5.42 8.47
N LEU A 22 -17.35 -5.76 7.19
CA LEU A 22 -18.13 -6.77 6.50
C LEU A 22 -17.96 -8.16 7.14
N PHE A 23 -16.72 -8.56 7.43
CA PHE A 23 -16.45 -9.83 8.10
C PHE A 23 -17.11 -9.91 9.48
N LYS A 24 -17.01 -8.83 10.25
CA LYS A 24 -17.67 -8.72 11.56
C LYS A 24 -19.19 -8.85 11.42
N ALA A 25 -19.78 -8.15 10.45
CA ALA A 25 -21.21 -8.24 10.18
C ALA A 25 -21.66 -9.66 9.81
N PHE A 26 -20.86 -10.41 9.04
CA PHE A 26 -21.18 -11.82 8.75
C PHE A 26 -21.18 -12.68 10.02
N LEU A 27 -20.18 -12.51 10.91
CA LEU A 27 -20.11 -13.29 12.14
C LEU A 27 -21.22 -12.94 13.15
N GLU A 28 -21.61 -11.66 13.23
CA GLU A 28 -22.67 -11.19 14.13
C GLU A 28 -24.06 -11.67 13.70
N ASN A 29 -24.28 -11.82 12.39
CA ASN A 29 -25.56 -12.27 11.84
C ASN A 29 -25.60 -13.79 11.57
N GLU A 30 -24.54 -14.52 11.90
CA GLU A 30 -24.49 -15.96 11.68
C GLU A 30 -25.41 -16.70 12.66
N ASP A 31 -26.16 -17.67 12.14
CA ASP A 31 -26.91 -18.60 12.97
C ASP A 31 -25.97 -19.69 13.51
N TRP A 32 -25.62 -19.57 14.79
CA TRP A 32 -24.75 -20.53 15.48
C TRP A 32 -25.48 -21.75 16.02
N LEU A 33 -26.81 -21.84 15.88
CA LEU A 33 -27.60 -22.96 16.39
C LEU A 33 -27.21 -24.31 15.76
N PRO A 34 -26.95 -24.41 14.44
CA PRO A 34 -26.47 -25.64 13.82
C PRO A 34 -25.11 -26.08 14.37
N LEU A 35 -24.21 -25.12 14.64
CA LEU A 35 -22.91 -25.39 15.26
C LEU A 35 -23.08 -25.88 16.70
N PHE A 36 -23.96 -25.25 17.47
CA PHE A 36 -24.20 -25.64 18.85
C PHE A 36 -24.72 -27.07 18.96
N ASN A 37 -25.65 -27.43 18.07
CA ASN A 37 -26.30 -28.75 18.01
C ASN A 37 -25.46 -29.82 17.29
N SER A 38 -24.33 -29.47 16.67
CA SER A 38 -23.51 -30.47 15.99
C SER A 38 -22.85 -31.45 16.98
N PRO A 39 -22.60 -32.70 16.56
CA PRO A 39 -21.75 -33.63 17.30
C PRO A 39 -20.40 -33.02 17.65
N ILE A 40 -19.80 -33.46 18.75
CA ILE A 40 -18.56 -32.85 19.26
C ILE A 40 -17.38 -33.07 18.30
N GLU A 41 -17.39 -34.21 17.61
CA GLU A 41 -16.38 -34.63 16.65
C GLU A 41 -16.32 -33.73 15.42
N THR A 42 -17.48 -33.21 14.98
CA THR A 42 -17.60 -32.38 13.77
C THR A 42 -17.76 -30.90 14.07
N LYS A 43 -17.86 -30.53 15.36
CA LYS A 43 -18.15 -29.15 15.80
C LYS A 43 -17.08 -28.19 15.30
N TYR A 44 -15.81 -28.56 15.42
CA TYR A 44 -14.73 -27.73 14.91
C TYR A 44 -14.81 -27.55 13.39
N ASP A 45 -15.07 -28.62 12.65
CA ASP A 45 -15.17 -28.56 11.18
C ASP A 45 -16.33 -27.68 10.73
N CYS A 46 -17.49 -27.76 11.39
CA CYS A 46 -18.63 -26.87 11.14
C CYS A 46 -18.24 -25.40 11.35
N PHE A 47 -17.62 -25.08 12.49
CA PHE A 47 -17.14 -23.72 12.77
C PHE A 47 -16.12 -23.25 11.73
N GLU A 48 -15.12 -24.08 11.44
CA GLU A 48 -14.03 -23.73 10.54
C GLU A 48 -14.56 -23.45 9.12
N ASN A 49 -15.52 -24.24 8.66
CA ASN A 49 -16.14 -24.05 7.35
C ASN A 49 -16.89 -22.73 7.25
N ILE A 50 -17.75 -22.43 8.23
CA ILE A 50 -18.49 -21.15 8.29
C ILE A 50 -17.51 -19.98 8.32
N PHE A 51 -16.51 -20.06 9.20
CA PHE A 51 -15.49 -19.03 9.34
C PHE A 51 -14.70 -18.82 8.04
N LYS A 52 -14.26 -19.90 7.38
CA LYS A 52 -13.52 -19.83 6.11
C LYS A 52 -14.34 -19.20 5.01
N ILE A 53 -15.63 -19.55 4.89
CA ILE A 53 -16.52 -18.95 3.89
C ILE A 53 -16.58 -17.43 4.07
N TYR A 54 -16.84 -16.96 5.29
CA TYR A 54 -16.91 -15.52 5.56
C TYR A 54 -15.58 -14.82 5.41
N PHE A 55 -14.49 -15.48 5.80
CA PHE A 55 -13.14 -14.96 5.62
C PHE A 55 -12.81 -14.81 4.12
N ASP A 56 -13.17 -15.78 3.29
CA ASP A 56 -12.91 -15.75 1.86
C ASP A 56 -13.74 -14.71 1.12
N LEU A 57 -15.01 -14.56 1.50
CA LEU A 57 -15.89 -13.53 0.97
C LEU A 57 -15.43 -12.11 1.36
N SER A 58 -15.04 -11.92 2.62
CA SER A 58 -14.67 -10.60 3.14
C SER A 58 -13.26 -10.18 2.74
N PHE A 59 -12.35 -11.13 2.57
CA PHE A 59 -10.95 -10.86 2.28
C PHE A 59 -10.50 -11.56 0.99
N PRO A 60 -11.07 -11.25 -0.18
CA PRO A 60 -10.76 -11.96 -1.41
C PRO A 60 -9.26 -11.90 -1.75
N ARG A 61 -8.74 -12.97 -2.37
CA ARG A 61 -7.37 -13.01 -2.85
C ARG A 61 -7.23 -12.03 -4.01
N VAL A 62 -6.36 -11.05 -3.82
CA VAL A 62 -6.04 -10.03 -4.81
C VAL A 62 -4.57 -10.11 -5.20
N GLN A 63 -4.30 -9.85 -6.47
CA GLN A 63 -2.94 -9.76 -6.98
C GLN A 63 -2.37 -8.38 -6.67
N LYS A 64 -1.40 -8.32 -5.75
CA LYS A 64 -0.69 -7.09 -5.38
C LYS A 64 0.55 -6.95 -6.25
N ARG A 65 0.77 -5.73 -6.76
CA ARG A 65 2.02 -5.34 -7.42
C ARG A 65 2.95 -4.76 -6.37
N ILE A 66 4.09 -5.40 -6.16
CA ILE A 66 5.13 -4.93 -5.25
C ILE A 66 6.37 -4.61 -6.07
N ASN A 67 6.87 -3.40 -5.91
CA ASN A 67 8.15 -3.03 -6.51
C ASN A 67 9.27 -3.71 -5.73
N LYS A 68 10.04 -4.60 -6.40
CA LYS A 68 11.17 -5.33 -5.78
C LYS A 68 12.22 -4.39 -5.22
N ARG A 69 12.38 -3.23 -5.83
CA ARG A 69 13.38 -2.23 -5.45
C ARG A 69 12.69 -1.12 -4.68
N LYS A 70 12.61 -1.24 -3.34
CA LYS A 70 12.59 -0.04 -2.51
C LYS A 70 13.90 0.67 -2.80
N LYS A 71 13.84 1.86 -3.40
CA LYS A 71 15.02 2.70 -3.56
C LYS A 71 15.45 3.13 -2.16
N SER A 72 16.43 2.43 -1.58
CA SER A 72 16.94 2.69 -0.22
C SER A 72 17.36 4.15 -0.03
N TRP A 73 17.82 4.79 -1.10
CA TRP A 73 18.26 6.18 -1.12
C TRP A 73 17.12 7.21 -1.07
N ILE A 74 15.86 6.79 -1.27
CA ILE A 74 14.72 7.70 -1.08
C ILE A 74 14.33 7.71 0.39
N ASN A 75 14.82 8.73 1.11
CA ASN A 75 14.54 8.97 2.51
C ASN A 75 13.07 9.43 2.73
N LYS A 76 12.67 9.57 4.00
CA LYS A 76 11.31 9.98 4.38
C LYS A 76 10.99 11.40 3.89
N GLU A 77 11.94 12.31 4.01
CA GLU A 77 11.81 13.71 3.61
C GLU A 77 11.48 13.86 2.12
N LEU A 78 12.18 13.14 1.24
CA LEU A 78 11.89 13.14 -0.21
C LEU A 78 10.49 12.61 -0.53
N LYS A 79 9.94 11.72 0.30
CA LYS A 79 8.54 11.26 0.14
C LYS A 79 7.55 12.33 0.57
N GLU A 80 7.83 13.00 1.68
CA GLU A 80 7.02 14.10 2.19
C GLU A 80 7.02 15.29 1.23
N GLU A 81 8.19 15.68 0.70
CA GLU A 81 8.34 16.72 -0.32
C GLU A 81 7.56 16.36 -1.60
N LYS A 82 7.62 15.08 -2.01
CA LYS A 82 6.85 14.60 -3.17
C LYS A 82 5.34 14.71 -2.95
N ASN A 83 4.85 14.34 -1.78
CA ASN A 83 3.43 14.45 -1.44
C ASN A 83 2.98 15.91 -1.39
N SER A 84 3.79 16.79 -0.80
CA SER A 84 3.55 18.24 -0.79
C SER A 84 3.42 18.81 -2.21
N LEU A 85 4.30 18.38 -3.14
CA LEU A 85 4.21 18.75 -4.55
C LEU A 85 2.95 18.25 -5.26
N ILE A 86 2.48 17.04 -4.92
CA ILE A 86 1.23 16.50 -5.47
C ILE A 86 0.04 17.36 -5.01
N ASN A 87 0.00 17.69 -3.72
CA ASN A 87 -1.05 18.54 -3.16
C ASN A 87 -1.02 19.94 -3.78
N LEU A 88 0.15 20.57 -3.86
CA LEU A 88 0.30 21.90 -4.49
C LEU A 88 -0.12 21.90 -5.96
N LYS A 89 0.21 20.84 -6.72
CA LYS A 89 -0.24 20.67 -8.10
C LYS A 89 -1.76 20.53 -8.19
N GLN A 90 -2.39 19.83 -7.25
CA GLN A 90 -3.83 19.70 -7.20
C GLN A 90 -4.50 21.04 -6.88
N THR A 91 -4.05 21.71 -5.81
CA THR A 91 -4.58 23.02 -5.41
C THR A 91 -4.41 24.08 -6.49
N SER A 92 -3.26 24.13 -7.19
CA SER A 92 -3.04 25.07 -8.30
C SER A 92 -3.99 24.84 -9.48
N LYS A 93 -4.39 23.59 -9.76
CA LYS A 93 -5.38 23.30 -10.80
C LYS A 93 -6.79 23.71 -10.39
N GLU A 94 -7.15 23.48 -9.13
CA GLU A 94 -8.47 23.80 -8.58
C GLU A 94 -8.68 25.31 -8.47
N THR A 95 -7.66 26.04 -8.03
CA THR A 95 -7.75 27.49 -7.79
C THR A 95 -7.43 28.35 -9.01
N GLY A 96 -6.72 27.81 -10.01
CA GLY A 96 -6.29 28.57 -11.19
C GLY A 96 -5.26 29.68 -10.91
N LEU A 97 -4.76 29.82 -9.68
CA LEU A 97 -3.82 30.88 -9.30
C LEU A 97 -2.45 30.66 -9.91
N GLU A 98 -2.02 31.59 -10.75
CA GLU A 98 -0.72 31.54 -11.44
C GLU A 98 0.47 31.49 -10.46
N LYS A 99 0.35 32.17 -9.32
CA LYS A 99 1.35 32.12 -8.24
C LYS A 99 1.61 30.69 -7.76
N LEU A 100 0.56 29.89 -7.55
CA LEU A 100 0.71 28.49 -7.10
C LEU A 100 1.31 27.60 -8.19
N GLN A 101 1.06 27.91 -9.47
CA GLN A 101 1.70 27.20 -10.58
C GLN A 101 3.19 27.51 -10.65
N ASN A 102 3.59 28.76 -10.42
CA ASN A 102 4.99 29.16 -10.36
C ASN A 102 5.70 28.56 -9.14
N ASP A 103 5.05 28.58 -7.98
CA ASP A 103 5.56 27.92 -6.77
C ASP A 103 5.75 26.41 -6.99
N PHE A 104 4.82 25.75 -7.69
CA PHE A 104 4.96 24.34 -8.07
C PHE A 104 6.17 24.12 -8.97
N LYS A 105 6.39 24.97 -9.99
CA LYS A 105 7.55 24.85 -10.89
C LYS A 105 8.86 24.93 -10.12
N ILE A 106 9.01 25.93 -9.24
CA ILE A 106 10.21 26.15 -8.44
C ILE A 106 10.44 24.98 -7.49
N LYS A 107 9.44 24.60 -6.69
CA LYS A 107 9.57 23.47 -5.74
C LYS A 107 9.85 22.15 -6.45
N ASN A 108 9.29 21.94 -7.65
CA ASN A 108 9.55 20.73 -8.43
C ASN A 108 10.98 20.69 -8.99
N GLN A 109 11.58 21.85 -9.31
CA GLN A 109 13.01 21.91 -9.66
C GLN A 109 13.88 21.57 -8.46
N HIS A 110 13.59 22.17 -7.30
CA HIS A 110 14.32 21.89 -6.06
C HIS A 110 14.25 20.40 -5.66
N TYR A 111 13.05 19.81 -5.71
CA TYR A 111 12.86 18.39 -5.47
C TYR A 111 13.71 17.51 -6.42
N LYS A 112 13.79 17.85 -7.72
CA LYS A 112 14.62 17.09 -8.66
C LYS A 112 16.11 17.15 -8.30
N PHE A 113 16.58 18.30 -7.83
CA PHE A 113 17.95 18.48 -7.35
C PHE A 113 18.21 17.64 -6.08
N ASN A 114 17.34 17.71 -5.08
CA ASN A 114 17.44 16.91 -3.86
C ASN A 114 17.46 15.41 -4.14
N VAL A 115 16.61 14.95 -5.08
CA VAL A 115 16.57 13.55 -5.52
C VAL A 115 17.89 13.12 -6.16
N LEU A 116 18.54 14.00 -6.92
CA LEU A 116 19.83 13.72 -7.53
C LEU A 116 20.93 13.60 -6.47
N ASN A 117 21.01 14.57 -5.55
CA ASN A 117 22.01 14.58 -4.49
C ASN A 117 21.87 13.37 -3.57
N ALA A 118 20.66 13.09 -3.08
CA ALA A 118 20.41 11.92 -2.23
C ALA A 118 20.78 10.60 -2.93
N LYS A 119 20.69 10.55 -4.26
CA LYS A 119 21.15 9.39 -5.04
C LYS A 119 22.67 9.32 -5.08
N ILE A 120 23.36 10.45 -5.33
CA ILE A 120 24.82 10.54 -5.33
C ILE A 120 25.37 10.14 -3.96
N ASP A 121 24.91 10.82 -2.89
CA ASP A 121 25.35 10.59 -1.51
C ASP A 121 25.25 9.12 -1.12
N TYR A 122 24.12 8.48 -1.44
CA TYR A 122 23.92 7.06 -1.16
C TYR A 122 24.92 6.14 -1.86
N PHE A 123 25.27 6.43 -3.11
CA PHE A 123 26.26 5.62 -3.83
C PHE A 123 27.68 5.91 -3.36
N ASP A 124 28.01 7.16 -3.06
CA ASP A 124 29.32 7.55 -2.54
C ASP A 124 29.58 6.94 -1.15
N GLU A 125 28.59 6.96 -0.25
CA GLU A 125 28.69 6.26 1.05
C GLU A 125 28.86 4.75 0.87
N LYS A 126 28.15 4.15 -0.08
CA LYS A 126 28.30 2.71 -0.35
C LYS A 126 29.66 2.33 -0.91
N ILE A 127 30.27 3.19 -1.72
CA ILE A 127 31.61 2.97 -2.26
C ILE A 127 32.63 3.09 -1.12
N LYS A 128 32.55 4.15 -0.29
CA LYS A 128 33.44 4.36 0.86
C LYS A 128 33.38 3.24 1.89
N ASN A 129 32.20 2.69 2.15
CA ASN A 129 32.01 1.62 3.14
C ASN A 129 32.23 0.20 2.56
N SER A 130 32.76 0.08 1.33
CA SER A 130 33.05 -1.19 0.67
C SER A 130 34.56 -1.49 0.56
N GLU A 131 35.41 -0.60 1.06
CA GLU A 131 36.84 -0.84 1.33
C GLU A 131 37.03 -1.35 2.78
#